data_AF-A0A3R8V5C2-F1
#
_entry.id   AF-A0A3R8V5C2-F1
#
_cell.length_a   1.000
_cell.length_b   1.000
_cell.length_c   1.000
_cell.angle_alpha   90.00
_cell.angle_beta   90.00
_cell.angle_gamma   90.00
#
_symmetry.space_group_name_H-M   'P 1'
#
loop_
_entity.id
_entity.type
_entity.pdbx_description
1 polymer ?
#
loop_
_entity_poly.entity_id
_entity_poly.type
_entity_poly.pdbx_seq_one_letter_code
_entity_poly.pdbx_strand_id
1 'polypeptide(L)'
;MTTHRVNSPDGALAYLTDCTLATVCDLAMKKSAPKSELSRQISIAQKAIDWMDEFGIDYSHTRAKDVKAMGGKVDIWAEQFKPTT
;
A
#
# COMPACT_ATOMS: atom_id res chain seq x y z
N MET A 1 -14.28 -8.10 3.27
CA MET A 1 -13.65 -8.33 1.96
C MET A 1 -14.57 -7.77 0.90
N THR A 2 -14.23 -6.63 0.32
CA THR A 2 -14.91 -6.06 -0.84
C THR A 2 -14.77 -7.04 -2.00
N THR A 3 -15.88 -7.42 -2.61
CA THR A 3 -15.93 -8.21 -3.83
C THR A 3 -15.04 -7.54 -4.88
N HIS A 4 -14.03 -8.27 -5.37
CA HIS A 4 -12.98 -7.84 -6.32
C HIS A 4 -13.52 -7.46 -7.72
N ARG A 5 -14.60 -6.69 -7.81
CA ARG A 5 -15.16 -6.22 -9.08
C ARG A 5 -14.42 -4.96 -9.52
N VAL A 6 -13.35 -5.17 -10.28
CA VAL A 6 -12.66 -4.12 -11.02
C VAL A 6 -13.39 -3.92 -12.35
N ASN A 7 -14.01 -2.76 -12.53
CA ASN A 7 -14.79 -2.43 -13.74
C ASN A 7 -14.19 -1.26 -14.55
N SER A 8 -13.08 -0.69 -14.09
CA SER A 8 -12.40 0.43 -14.75
C SER A 8 -10.88 0.34 -14.54
N PRO A 9 -10.07 0.99 -15.39
CA PRO A 9 -8.62 1.11 -15.20
C PRO A 9 -8.24 1.72 -13.85
N ASP A 10 -8.97 2.75 -13.41
CA ASP A 10 -8.74 3.43 -12.13
C ASP A 10 -8.95 2.47 -10.96
N GLY A 11 -10.04 1.68 -11.01
CA GLY A 11 -10.30 0.62 -10.03
C GLY A 11 -9.25 -0.48 -10.07
N ALA A 12 -8.63 -0.74 -11.23
CA ALA A 12 -7.54 -1.70 -11.36
C ALA A 12 -6.28 -1.19 -10.65
N LEU A 13 -5.94 0.09 -10.82
CA LEU A 13 -4.80 0.70 -10.12
C LEU A 13 -5.03 0.73 -8.60
N ALA A 14 -6.22 1.12 -8.14
CA ALA A 14 -6.57 1.10 -6.73
C ALA A 14 -6.48 -0.32 -6.15
N TYR A 15 -6.98 -1.32 -6.87
CA TYR A 15 -6.91 -2.72 -6.47
C TYR A 15 -5.47 -3.24 -6.39
N LEU A 16 -4.66 -3.01 -7.43
CA LEU A 16 -3.26 -3.43 -7.44
C LEU A 16 -2.47 -2.74 -6.31
N THR A 17 -2.75 -1.46 -6.05
CA THR A 17 -2.13 -0.74 -4.94
C THR A 17 -2.47 -1.37 -3.60
N ASP A 18 -3.75 -1.74 -3.37
CA ASP A 18 -4.16 -2.41 -2.13
C ASP A 18 -3.48 -3.78 -1.96
N CYS A 19 -3.34 -4.56 -3.04
CA CYS A 19 -2.59 -5.81 -3.04
C CYS A 19 -1.10 -5.60 -2.70
N THR A 20 -0.47 -4.57 -3.26
CA THR A 20 0.92 -4.22 -2.94
C THR A 20 1.05 -3.80 -1.47
N LEU A 21 0.13 -2.98 -0.96
CA LEU A 21 0.12 -2.58 0.45
C LEU A 21 -0.09 -3.77 1.39
N ALA A 22 -0.94 -4.74 1.03
CA ALA A 22 -1.07 -5.99 1.77
C ALA A 22 0.26 -6.77 1.81
N THR A 23 0.98 -6.81 0.68
CA THR A 23 2.32 -7.42 0.63
C THR A 23 3.33 -6.67 1.51
N VAL A 24 3.25 -5.34 1.57
CA VAL A 24 4.07 -4.52 2.48
C VAL A 24 3.78 -4.88 3.94
N CYS A 25 2.51 -5.00 4.35
CA CYS A 25 2.13 -5.47 5.69
C CYS A 25 2.77 -6.83 5.99
N ASP A 26 2.54 -7.81 5.13
CA ASP A 26 3.02 -9.18 5.33
C ASP A 26 4.55 -9.25 5.44
N LEU A 27 5.26 -8.44 4.66
CA LEU A 27 6.72 -8.33 4.76
C LEU A 27 7.15 -7.62 6.03
N ALA A 28 6.54 -6.49 6.38
CA ALA A 28 6.87 -5.72 7.57
C ALA A 28 6.66 -6.50 8.88
N MET A 29 5.65 -7.38 8.91
CA MET A 29 5.37 -8.27 10.05
C MET A 29 6.40 -9.39 10.23
N LYS A 30 7.25 -9.68 9.24
CA LYS A 30 8.26 -10.76 9.37
C LYS A 30 9.42 -10.30 10.25
N LYS A 31 9.75 -11.13 11.25
CA LYS A 31 10.96 -10.97 12.10
C LYS A 31 12.24 -10.76 11.29
N SER A 32 12.35 -11.43 10.14
CA SER A 32 13.49 -11.32 9.22
C SER A 32 13.00 -11.08 7.78
N ALA A 33 12.37 -9.93 7.55
CA ALA A 33 11.96 -9.53 6.21
C ALA A 33 13.18 -9.30 5.29
N PRO A 34 13.15 -9.75 4.02
CA PRO A 34 14.16 -9.36 3.05
C PRO A 34 14.10 -7.84 2.83
N LYS A 35 15.11 -7.11 3.36
CA LYS A 35 15.12 -5.63 3.38
C LYS A 35 14.95 -5.00 1.99
N SER A 36 15.62 -5.57 0.98
CA SER A 36 15.54 -5.11 -0.41
C SER A 36 14.13 -5.26 -0.98
N GLU A 37 13.47 -6.38 -0.72
CA GLU A 37 12.12 -6.62 -1.22
C GLU A 37 11.10 -5.74 -0.50
N LEU A 38 11.19 -5.60 0.82
CA LEU A 38 10.32 -4.68 1.56
C LEU A 38 10.47 -3.24 1.04
N SER A 39 11.72 -2.78 0.87
CA SER A 39 11.99 -1.45 0.31
C SER A 39 11.44 -1.30 -1.12
N ARG A 40 11.53 -2.34 -1.95
CA ARG A 40 10.98 -2.35 -3.31
C ARG A 40 9.46 -2.21 -3.30
N GLN A 41 8.77 -3.01 -2.48
CA GLN A 41 7.31 -2.98 -2.38
C GLN A 41 6.80 -1.65 -1.81
N ILE A 42 7.49 -1.08 -0.81
CA ILE A 42 7.21 0.26 -0.30
C ILE A 42 7.30 1.30 -1.42
N SER A 43 8.38 1.27 -2.22
CA SER A 43 8.56 2.23 -3.32
C SER A 43 7.49 2.10 -4.40
N ILE A 44 7.08 0.88 -4.74
CA ILE A 44 6.02 0.62 -5.73
C ILE A 44 4.68 1.15 -5.21
N ALA A 45 4.32 0.81 -3.97
CA ALA A 45 3.08 1.26 -3.35
C ALA A 45 3.03 2.78 -3.22
N GLN A 46 4.14 3.42 -2.79
CA GLN A 46 4.21 4.88 -2.69
C GLN A 46 3.96 5.53 -4.05
N LYS A 47 4.65 5.05 -5.09
CA LYS A 47 4.50 5.61 -6.44
C LYS A 47 3.08 5.44 -6.98
N ALA A 48 2.44 4.31 -6.69
CA ALA A 48 1.06 4.07 -7.09
C ALA A 48 0.08 5.01 -6.36
N ILE A 49 0.27 5.27 -5.06
CA ILE A 49 -0.50 6.27 -4.31
C ILE A 49 -0.30 7.67 -4.90
N ASP A 50 0.95 8.04 -5.19
CA ASP A 50 1.26 9.34 -5.79
C ASP A 50 0.53 9.51 -7.15
N TRP A 51 0.49 8.46 -7.98
CA TRP A 51 -0.28 8.48 -9.23
C TRP A 51 -1.79 8.58 -9.01
N MET A 52 -2.32 7.89 -8.01
CA MET A 52 -3.75 8.02 -7.71
C MET A 52 -4.12 9.43 -7.24
N ASP A 53 -3.25 10.09 -6.48
CA ASP A 53 -3.40 11.52 -6.14
C ASP A 53 -3.32 12.42 -7.39
N GLU A 54 -2.32 12.19 -8.24
CA GLU A 54 -2.10 12.97 -9.47
C GLU A 54 -3.27 12.85 -10.46
N PHE A 55 -3.83 11.66 -10.60
CA PHE A 55 -4.93 11.39 -11.53
C PHE A 55 -6.33 11.52 -10.91
N GLY A 56 -6.44 11.85 -9.62
CA GLY A 56 -7.73 12.00 -8.93
C GLY A 56 -8.51 10.69 -8.78
N ILE A 57 -7.81 9.57 -8.65
CA ILE A 57 -8.41 8.23 -8.50
C ILE A 57 -8.85 8.03 -7.05
N ASP A 58 -10.10 7.62 -6.85
CA ASP A 58 -10.63 7.31 -5.52
C ASP A 58 -10.07 5.99 -4.98
N TYR A 59 -9.27 6.08 -3.91
CA TYR A 59 -8.72 4.96 -3.16
C TYR A 59 -9.24 4.88 -1.71
N SER A 60 -10.32 5.60 -1.39
CA SER A 60 -10.90 5.69 -0.03
C SER A 60 -11.35 4.34 0.56
N HIS A 61 -11.49 3.32 -0.28
CA HIS A 61 -11.88 1.95 0.07
C HIS A 61 -10.68 0.99 0.19
N THR A 62 -9.44 1.49 0.12
CA THR A 62 -8.20 0.70 0.17
C THR A 62 -7.35 1.09 1.39
N ARG A 63 -6.27 0.32 1.66
CA ARG A 63 -5.25 0.68 2.66
C ARG A 63 -4.53 1.99 2.37
N ALA A 64 -4.57 2.50 1.14
CA ALA A 64 -3.96 3.79 0.81
C ALA A 64 -4.58 4.93 1.63
N LYS A 65 -5.88 4.82 1.97
CA LYS A 65 -6.52 5.76 2.89
C LYS A 65 -5.79 5.85 4.24
N ASP A 66 -5.41 4.70 4.80
CA ASP A 66 -4.72 4.64 6.09
C ASP A 66 -3.29 5.18 5.98
N VAL A 67 -2.62 4.93 4.85
CA VAL A 67 -1.31 5.53 4.54
C VAL A 67 -1.41 7.06 4.53
N LYS A 68 -2.42 7.61 3.84
CA LYS A 68 -2.64 9.06 3.78
C LYS A 68 -2.98 9.65 5.14
N ALA A 69 -3.77 8.96 5.95
CA ALA A 69 -4.09 9.39 7.31
C ALA A 69 -2.85 9.50 8.22
N MET A 70 -1.80 8.72 7.95
CA MET A 70 -0.53 8.74 8.69
C MET A 70 0.57 9.62 8.04
N GLY A 71 0.18 10.60 7.22
CA GLY A 71 1.12 11.55 6.61
C GLY A 71 1.56 11.19 5.19
N GLY A 72 0.95 10.17 4.59
CA GLY A 72 1.08 9.88 3.15
C GLY A 72 2.39 9.20 2.75
N LYS A 73 3.08 8.58 3.70
CA LYS A 73 4.35 7.90 3.51
C LYS A 73 4.21 6.42 3.85
N VAL A 74 4.39 5.56 2.84
CA VAL A 74 4.20 4.10 2.98
C VAL A 74 5.21 3.48 3.94
N ASP A 75 6.44 3.99 3.97
CA ASP A 75 7.47 3.54 4.92
C ASP A 75 7.04 3.80 6.37
N ILE A 76 6.62 5.03 6.69
CA ILE A 76 6.09 5.40 8.01
C ILE A 76 4.89 4.51 8.36
N TRP A 77 3.98 4.31 7.41
CA TRP A 77 2.83 3.42 7.62
C TRP A 77 3.23 1.96 7.83
N ALA A 78 4.31 1.49 7.21
CA ALA A 78 4.78 0.11 7.37
C ALA A 78 5.43 -0.16 8.74
N GLU A 79 6.01 0.86 9.38
CA GLU A 79 6.66 0.74 10.70
C GLU A 79 5.72 0.18 11.78
N GLN A 80 4.43 0.49 11.72
CA GLN A 80 3.44 0.03 12.70
C GLN A 80 3.27 -1.51 12.75
N PHE A 81 3.68 -2.21 11.69
CA PHE A 81 3.55 -3.65 11.58
C PHE A 81 4.81 -4.40 11.98
N LYS A 82 5.91 -3.71 12.25
CA LYS A 82 7.15 -4.36 12.65
C LYS A 82 6.95 -5.07 13.99
N PRO A 83 7.47 -6.30 14.16
CA PRO A 83 7.40 -6.99 15.43
C PRO A 83 8.12 -6.17 16.52
N THR A 84 7.48 -6.01 17.67
CA THR A 84 8.12 -5.46 18.86
C THR A 84 9.29 -6.37 19.25
N THR A 85 10.50 -5.82 19.25
CA THR A 85 11.73 -6.50 19.68
C THR A 85 11.67 -6.95 21.13
#